data_AF-A0A0R3PLN5-F1
#
_entry.id   AF-A0A0R3PLN5-F1
#
_cell.length_a   1.000
_cell.length_b   1.000
_cell.length_c   1.000
_cell.angle_alpha   90.00
_cell.angle_beta   90.00
_cell.angle_gamma   90.00
#
_symmetry.space_group_name_H-M   'P 1'
#
loop_
_entity.id
_entity.type
_entity.pdbx_description
1 polymer ?
#
loop_
_entity_poly.entity_id
_entity_poly.type
_entity_poly.pdbx_seq_one_letter_code
_entity_poly.pdbx_strand_id
1 'polypeptide(L)'
;MREFFRFRRFLNLNSEQILRYQRSGTPLWATDRAPSLTEAPPCEKCGATRYFELQLMPHLLSLIEVDQLGNSIDWASIYIYTCSQTCEIENNGYTREFIFKQNF
;
A
#
# COMPACT_ATOMS: atom_id res chain seq x y z
N MET A 1 -7.86 16.53 7.91
CA MET A 1 -8.48 15.77 9.01
C MET A 1 -9.40 14.63 8.57
N ARG A 2 -10.12 14.71 7.44
CA ARG A 2 -11.18 13.73 7.09
C ARG A 2 -10.64 12.31 6.88
N GLU A 3 -9.55 12.18 6.11
CA GLU A 3 -8.93 10.88 5.82
C GLU A 3 -8.40 10.21 7.10
N PHE A 4 -7.75 10.97 7.98
CA PHE A 4 -7.29 10.48 9.28
C PHE A 4 -8.40 9.88 10.15
N PHE A 5 -9.56 10.55 10.24
CA PHE A 5 -10.69 10.01 10.99
C PHE A 5 -11.26 8.75 10.36
N ARG A 6 -11.34 8.70 9.02
CA ARG A 6 -11.77 7.51 8.29
C ARG A 6 -10.79 6.36 8.53
N PHE A 7 -9.49 6.61 8.42
CA PHE A 7 -8.42 5.65 8.66
C PHE A 7 -8.48 5.08 10.08
N ARG A 8 -8.55 5.95 11.11
CA ARG A 8 -8.70 5.52 12.50
C ARG A 8 -9.96 4.70 12.74
N ARG A 9 -11.08 5.09 12.15
CA ARG A 9 -12.32 4.31 12.26
C ARG A 9 -12.14 2.89 11.73
N PHE A 10 -11.46 2.73 10.59
CA PHE A 10 -11.16 1.41 10.04
C PHE A 10 -10.17 0.62 10.89
N LEU A 11 -9.10 1.24 11.37
CA LEU A 11 -8.15 0.60 12.29
C LEU A 11 -8.85 0.09 13.56
N ASN A 12 -9.80 0.84 14.10
CA ASN A 12 -10.50 0.45 15.32
C ASN A 12 -11.47 -0.73 15.13
N LEU A 13 -11.86 -1.05 13.89
CA LEU A 13 -12.69 -2.23 13.63
C LEU A 13 -11.88 -3.53 13.78
N ASN A 14 -10.58 -3.48 13.47
CA ASN A 14 -9.66 -4.59 13.65
C ASN A 14 -8.22 -4.04 13.75
N SER A 15 -7.76 -3.81 14.98
CA SER A 15 -6.46 -3.18 15.23
C SER A 15 -5.27 -4.09 14.94
N GLU A 16 -5.49 -5.41 14.89
CA GLU A 16 -4.46 -6.41 14.58
C GLU A 16 -4.33 -6.66 13.07
N GLN A 17 -5.14 -6.01 12.25
CA GLN A 17 -5.07 -6.13 10.81
C GLN A 17 -3.70 -5.63 10.30
N ILE A 18 -2.98 -6.50 9.60
CA ILE A 18 -1.70 -6.17 8.95
C ILE A 18 -1.83 -5.85 7.46
N LEU A 19 -2.92 -6.28 6.83
CA LEU A 19 -3.16 -6.15 5.41
C LEU A 19 -4.63 -5.90 5.13
N ARG A 20 -4.92 -4.96 4.22
CA ARG A 20 -6.24 -4.71 3.67
C ARG A 20 -6.20 -4.93 2.16
N TYR A 21 -6.89 -5.97 1.70
CA TYR A 21 -7.01 -6.30 0.28
C TYR A 21 -8.28 -5.69 -0.31
N GLN A 22 -8.16 -4.97 -1.42
CA GLN A 22 -9.30 -4.54 -2.22
C GLN A 22 -8.85 -4.19 -3.65
N ARG A 23 -8.78 -5.19 -4.52
CA ARG A 23 -8.40 -4.99 -5.93
C ARG A 23 -9.36 -4.07 -6.68
N SER A 24 -8.78 -3.14 -7.44
CA SER A 24 -9.49 -2.05 -8.13
C SER A 24 -10.32 -1.18 -7.17
N GLY A 25 -9.96 -1.21 -5.88
CA GLY A 25 -10.60 -0.43 -4.84
C GLY A 25 -10.00 0.95 -4.66
N THR A 26 -10.42 1.62 -3.59
CA THR A 26 -9.84 2.89 -3.17
C THR A 26 -8.86 2.67 -2.01
N PRO A 27 -7.66 3.30 -2.07
CA PRO A 27 -6.76 3.37 -0.93
C PRO A 27 -7.45 4.02 0.26
N LEU A 28 -7.20 3.49 1.46
CA LEU A 28 -7.56 4.14 2.71
C LEU A 28 -6.37 4.98 3.18
N TRP A 29 -6.41 6.28 2.89
CA TRP A 29 -5.32 7.21 3.21
C TRP A 29 -5.20 7.47 4.71
N ALA A 30 -3.99 7.45 5.26
CA ALA A 30 -3.75 7.69 6.67
C ALA A 30 -3.89 9.18 7.05
N THR A 31 -3.55 10.07 6.13
CA THR A 31 -3.62 11.52 6.34
C THR A 31 -3.88 12.24 5.02
N ASP A 32 -4.51 13.41 5.11
CA ASP A 32 -4.67 14.36 4.02
C ASP A 32 -3.61 15.48 4.04
N ARG A 33 -2.64 15.41 4.96
CA ARG A 33 -1.54 16.37 5.09
C ARG A 33 -0.27 15.95 4.35
N ALA A 34 -0.19 14.69 3.93
CA ALA A 34 0.91 14.16 3.13
C ALA A 34 0.44 14.01 1.67
N PRO A 35 1.36 14.05 0.69
CA PRO A 35 1.03 13.79 -0.70
C PRO A 35 0.27 12.46 -0.84
N SER A 36 -0.85 12.48 -1.56
CA SER A 36 -1.52 11.28 -2.04
C SER A 36 -1.00 10.95 -3.44
N LEU A 37 -0.99 9.68 -3.80
CA LEU A 37 -0.76 9.29 -5.18
C LEU A 37 -1.95 9.69 -6.05
N THR A 38 -1.73 10.53 -7.07
CA THR A 38 -2.74 10.85 -8.08
C THR A 38 -2.94 9.69 -9.06
N GLU A 39 -1.85 9.16 -9.61
CA GLU A 39 -1.85 8.05 -10.55
C GLU A 39 -0.58 7.22 -10.39
N ALA A 40 -0.72 5.89 -10.46
CA ALA A 40 0.42 4.97 -10.45
C ALA A 40 1.05 4.90 -11.86
N PRO A 41 2.38 4.79 -11.98
CA PRO A 41 3.02 4.63 -13.28
C PRO A 41 2.51 3.37 -13.99
N PRO A 42 2.45 3.37 -15.34
CA PRO A 42 1.99 2.24 -16.11
C PRO A 42 2.90 1.02 -15.91
N CYS A 43 2.33 -0.16 -16.13
CA CYS A 43 3.02 -1.45 -16.07
C CYS A 43 4.27 -1.41 -16.96
N GLU A 44 5.43 -1.68 -16.36
CA GLU A 44 6.72 -1.66 -17.07
C GLU A 44 6.80 -2.73 -18.16
N LYS A 45 5.97 -3.78 -18.07
CA LYS A 45 5.93 -4.87 -19.04
C LYS A 45 5.01 -4.61 -20.23
N CYS A 46 3.76 -4.24 -19.98
CA CYS A 46 2.74 -4.15 -21.05
C CYS A 46 2.22 -2.72 -21.29
N GLY A 47 2.66 -1.73 -20.53
CA GLY A 47 2.20 -0.34 -20.64
C GLY A 47 0.79 -0.07 -20.11
N ALA A 48 0.05 -1.09 -19.65
CA ALA A 48 -1.28 -0.90 -19.09
C ALA A 48 -1.25 -0.11 -17.77
N THR A 49 -2.37 0.54 -17.41
CA THR A 49 -2.49 1.22 -16.12
C THR A 49 -2.38 0.23 -14.96
N ARG A 50 -2.03 0.73 -13.77
CA ARG A 50 -2.05 -0.07 -12.54
C ARG A 50 -3.22 0.32 -11.64
N TYR A 51 -3.85 -0.67 -11.02
CA TYR A 51 -4.91 -0.46 -10.03
C TYR A 51 -4.38 -0.69 -8.62
N PHE A 52 -4.98 0.00 -7.66
CA PHE A 52 -4.80 -0.35 -6.26
C PHE A 52 -5.21 -1.80 -6.04
N GLU A 53 -4.35 -2.58 -5.38
CA GLU A 53 -4.65 -3.97 -5.04
C GLU A 53 -4.81 -4.19 -3.55
N LEU A 54 -3.85 -3.73 -2.77
CA LEU A 54 -3.84 -3.90 -1.32
C LEU A 54 -3.03 -2.82 -0.64
N GLN A 55 -3.22 -2.68 0.67
CA GLN A 55 -2.38 -1.85 1.53
C GLN A 55 -1.92 -2.62 2.77
N LEU A 56 -0.70 -2.34 3.20
CA LEU A 56 -0.15 -2.81 4.47
C LEU A 56 -0.49 -1.81 5.56
N MET A 57 -0.95 -2.33 6.68
CA MET A 57 -1.43 -1.56 7.81
C MET A 57 -0.31 -1.35 8.85
N PRO A 58 -0.41 -0.32 9.72
CA PRO A 58 0.60 -0.02 10.73
C PRO A 58 0.96 -1.19 11.66
N HIS A 59 -0.01 -2.04 12.01
CA HIS A 59 0.21 -3.13 12.97
C HIS A 59 1.31 -4.10 12.53
N LEU A 60 1.55 -4.23 11.21
CA LEU A 60 2.64 -5.05 10.68
C LEU A 60 4.00 -4.66 11.26
N LEU A 61 4.23 -3.36 11.50
CA LEU A 61 5.48 -2.86 12.10
C LEU A 61 5.75 -3.46 13.47
N SER A 62 4.70 -3.64 14.27
CA SER A 62 4.83 -4.25 15.60
C SER A 62 5.17 -5.74 15.58
N LEU A 63 4.96 -6.43 14.45
CA LEU A 63 5.24 -7.86 14.30
C LEU A 63 6.61 -8.16 13.69
N ILE A 64 7.16 -7.24 12.90
CA ILE A 64 8.40 -7.48 12.14
C ILE A 64 9.67 -7.03 12.87
N GLU A 65 9.57 -6.70 14.17
CA GLU A 65 10.69 -6.34 15.06
C GLU A 65 11.68 -5.33 14.44
N VAL A 66 11.16 -4.32 13.73
CA VAL A 66 11.96 -3.27 13.04
C VAL A 66 12.75 -2.35 13.96
N ASP A 67 12.68 -2.57 15.27
CA ASP A 67 13.43 -1.84 16.30
C ASP A 67 14.87 -2.35 16.49
N GLN A 68 15.29 -3.40 15.76
CA GLN A 68 16.67 -3.88 15.79
C GLN A 68 17.61 -2.94 14.99
N LEU A 69 18.10 -1.89 15.68
CA LEU A 69 19.34 -1.14 15.46
C LEU A 69 19.72 -0.83 14.00
N GLY A 70 19.28 0.33 13.50
CA GLY A 70 19.92 1.06 12.40
C GLY A 70 19.03 1.46 11.23
N ASN A 71 17.90 0.78 11.05
CA ASN A 71 16.90 1.09 10.01
C ASN A 71 15.51 1.08 10.62
N SER A 72 15.12 2.12 11.35
CA SER A 72 13.75 2.28 11.84
C SER A 72 12.83 2.47 10.64
N ILE A 73 12.19 1.40 10.18
CA ILE A 73 11.24 1.51 9.09
C ILE A 73 9.91 1.96 9.68
N ASP A 74 9.61 3.26 9.59
CA ASP A 74 8.33 3.82 10.01
C ASP A 74 7.46 4.16 8.78
N TRP A 75 6.20 3.75 8.78
CA TRP A 75 5.21 4.11 7.76
C TRP A 75 3.81 4.19 8.37
N ALA A 76 2.99 5.10 7.84
CA ALA A 76 1.57 5.13 8.15
C ALA A 76 0.80 4.06 7.38
N SER A 77 1.11 3.89 6.10
CA SER A 77 0.54 2.82 5.26
C SER A 77 1.39 2.66 4.00
N ILE A 78 1.47 1.43 3.50
CA ILE A 78 2.08 1.11 2.20
C ILE A 78 0.96 0.69 1.25
N TYR A 79 0.90 1.25 0.06
CA TYR A 79 -0.13 0.96 -0.94
C TYR A 79 0.53 0.30 -2.15
N ILE A 80 -0.04 -0.83 -2.58
CA ILE A 80 0.47 -1.65 -3.67
C ILE A 80 -0.47 -1.50 -4.85
N TYR A 81 0.11 -1.25 -6.02
CA TYR A 81 -0.59 -1.11 -7.28
C TYR A 81 -0.07 -2.14 -8.28
N THR A 82 -0.99 -2.84 -8.95
CA THR A 82 -0.67 -3.94 -9.84
C THR A 82 -1.28 -3.78 -11.22
N CYS A 83 -0.72 -4.50 -12.19
CA CYS A 83 -1.13 -4.42 -13.59
C CYS A 83 -2.65 -4.69 -13.77
N SER A 84 -3.35 -3.75 -14.41
CA SER A 84 -4.78 -3.87 -14.72
C SER A 84 -5.11 -5.04 -15.65
N GLN A 85 -4.17 -5.39 -16.53
CA GLN A 85 -4.33 -6.49 -17.50
C GLN A 85 -3.89 -7.85 -16.96
N THR A 86 -3.32 -7.93 -15.76
CA THR A 86 -2.68 -9.17 -15.27
C THR A 86 -1.75 -9.76 -16.34
N CYS A 87 -0.91 -8.91 -16.92
CA CYS A 87 -0.09 -9.32 -18.06
C CYS A 87 0.77 -10.53 -17.67
N GLU A 88 0.89 -11.48 -18.58
CA GLU A 88 1.69 -12.68 -18.39
C GLU A 88 3.12 -12.31 -17.98
N ILE A 89 3.74 -13.08 -17.09
CA ILE A 89 5.15 -12.89 -16.70
C ILE A 89 5.96 -13.98 -17.41
N GLU A 90 7.02 -13.58 -18.11
CA GLU A 90 7.83 -14.54 -18.85
C GLU A 90 8.44 -15.57 -17.90
N ASN A 91 8.42 -16.84 -18.31
CA ASN A 91 8.92 -17.97 -17.53
C ASN A 91 8.29 -18.12 -16.13
N ASN A 92 7.11 -17.55 -15.89
CA ASN A 92 6.49 -17.48 -14.55
C ASN A 92 7.43 -16.89 -13.48
N GLY A 93 8.30 -15.95 -13.89
CA GLY A 93 9.25 -15.28 -13.01
C GLY A 93 8.60 -14.19 -12.13
N TYR A 94 9.42 -13.28 -11.63
CA TYR A 94 8.98 -12.12 -10.87
C TYR A 94 8.94 -10.86 -11.74
N THR A 95 7.99 -9.97 -11.47
CA THR A 95 7.89 -8.66 -12.10
C THR A 95 7.79 -7.56 -11.04
N ARG A 96 8.14 -6.33 -11.40
CA ARG A 96 8.06 -5.17 -10.51
C ARG A 96 6.66 -4.57 -10.54
N GLU A 97 6.09 -4.44 -9.36
CA GLU A 97 4.86 -3.69 -9.13
C GLU A 97 5.14 -2.38 -8.42
N PHE A 98 4.15 -1.48 -8.44
CA PHE A 98 4.35 -0.14 -7.92
C PHE A 98 3.94 -0.05 -6.45
N ILE A 99 4.79 0.59 -5.65
CA ILE A 99 4.59 0.80 -4.23
C ILE A 99 4.58 2.30 -3.95
N PHE A 100 3.56 2.75 -3.22
CA PHE A 100 3.51 4.08 -2.65
C PHE A 100 3.57 3.98 -1.12
N LYS A 101 4.54 4.65 -0.50
CA LYS A 101 4.67 4.72 0.96
C LYS A 101 4.15 6.08 1.44
N GLN A 102 3.23 6.08 2.40
CA GLN A 102 2.83 7.28 3.12
C GLN A 102 3.44 7.28 4.52
N ASN A 103 4.13 8.37 4.85
CA ASN A 103 4.64 8.65 6.19
C ASN A 103 3.56 9.35 7.03
N PHE A 104 3.72 9.31 8.35
CA PHE A 104 2.96 10.16 9.26
C PHE A 104 3.37 11.62 9.15
#